data_AF-A0A347VN36-F1
#
_entry.id   AF-A0A347VN36-F1
#
_cell.length_a   1.000
_cell.length_b   1.000
_cell.length_c   1.000
_cell.angle_alpha   90.00
_cell.angle_beta   90.00
_cell.angle_gamma   90.00
#
_symmetry.space_group_name_H-M   'P 1'
#
loop_
_entity.id
_entity.type
_entity.pdbx_description
1 polymer ?
#
loop_
_entity_poly.entity_id
_entity_poly.type
_entity_poly.pdbx_seq_one_letter_code
_entity_poly.pdbx_strand_id
1 'polypeptide(L)'
;MIKDNLRKVLESITICKEKYNLKQNIRLVAVSKYSNVSEIFDAFLAGQFEFGENKVQDLVRKYETFSGEKLGDKFENKKNFKDSLSLDSNNVDVSPKAQHDKDSKDFIESKEKLKKIKWHFIGHLQENKINSLLNLNIELLHSLHSINLANALQKRLIKQNKKIKALLQVNSANEDSKQGFEVSKVIESYLQIKETCPNILLNGLMCMGANTNNVTLIDKSFNITNQLFDEISKIESKDSKNNTPETNLDSKSIDISQTLNMTDKIDSNTLTLSMGMSSDYEIALKNGSNCLRLGSIIFK
;
A
#
# COMPACT_ATOMS: atom_id res chain seq x y z
N MET A 1 0.40 -7.37 21.04
CA MET A 1 -0.43 -6.18 20.74
C MET A 1 -0.49 -5.90 19.24
N ILE A 2 0.54 -5.38 18.56
CA ILE A 2 0.48 -5.08 17.10
C ILE A 2 0.12 -6.32 16.27
N LYS A 3 0.76 -7.47 16.54
CA LYS A 3 0.43 -8.75 15.89
C LYS A 3 -1.05 -9.13 16.07
N ASP A 4 -1.58 -8.97 17.28
CA ASP A 4 -2.98 -9.29 17.59
C ASP A 4 -3.95 -8.32 16.91
N ASN A 5 -3.59 -7.04 16.86
CA ASN A 5 -4.34 -6.00 16.16
C ASN A 5 -4.41 -6.30 14.66
N LEU A 6 -3.28 -6.62 14.03
CA LEU A 6 -3.23 -7.03 12.62
C LEU A 6 -4.10 -8.27 12.38
N ARG A 7 -4.01 -9.29 13.24
CA ARG A 7 -4.86 -10.48 13.15
C ARG A 7 -6.35 -10.12 13.17
N LYS A 8 -6.79 -9.31 14.14
CA LYS A 8 -8.18 -8.86 14.25
C LYS A 8 -8.65 -8.07 13.01
N VAL A 9 -7.78 -7.21 12.48
CA VAL A 9 -8.07 -6.44 11.26
C VAL A 9 -8.25 -7.36 10.05
N LEU A 10 -7.36 -8.33 9.87
CA LEU A 10 -7.45 -9.31 8.77
C LEU A 10 -8.69 -10.20 8.89
N GLU A 11 -9.03 -10.64 10.11
CA GLU A 11 -10.28 -11.37 10.40
C GLU A 11 -11.51 -10.52 10.04
N SER A 12 -11.54 -9.25 10.45
CA SER A 12 -12.65 -8.35 10.11
C SER A 12 -12.78 -8.10 8.61
N ILE A 13 -11.66 -7.92 7.90
CA ILE A 13 -11.65 -7.81 6.44
C ILE A 13 -12.23 -9.09 5.81
N THR A 14 -11.83 -10.26 6.29
CA THR A 14 -12.34 -11.56 5.80
C THR A 14 -13.86 -11.67 5.99
N ILE A 15 -14.37 -11.33 7.18
CA ILE A 15 -15.81 -11.30 7.46
C ILE A 15 -16.53 -10.33 6.52
N CYS A 16 -15.97 -9.14 6.29
CA CYS A 16 -16.55 -8.16 5.37
C CYS A 16 -16.57 -8.67 3.93
N LYS A 17 -15.51 -9.36 3.48
CA LYS A 17 -15.45 -9.95 2.15
C LYS A 17 -16.55 -10.99 1.97
N GLU A 18 -16.76 -11.87 2.95
CA GLU A 18 -17.84 -12.85 2.92
C GLU A 18 -19.22 -12.18 2.91
N LYS A 19 -19.44 -11.25 3.85
CA LYS A 19 -20.70 -10.51 4.01
C LYS A 19 -21.14 -9.78 2.74
N TYR A 20 -20.19 -9.18 2.01
CA TYR A 20 -20.47 -8.40 0.80
C TYR A 20 -20.10 -9.14 -0.50
N ASN A 21 -19.77 -10.43 -0.43
CA ASN A 21 -19.38 -11.27 -1.56
C ASN A 21 -18.24 -10.65 -2.42
N LEU A 22 -17.23 -10.10 -1.76
CA LEU A 22 -16.09 -9.42 -2.39
C LEU A 22 -15.06 -10.45 -2.86
N LYS A 23 -14.85 -10.51 -4.17
CA LYS A 23 -13.89 -11.45 -4.79
C LYS A 23 -12.49 -10.85 -4.94
N GLN A 24 -12.37 -9.53 -4.92
CA GLN A 24 -11.11 -8.84 -5.08
C GLN A 24 -10.15 -9.11 -3.91
N ASN A 25 -8.86 -9.04 -4.18
CA ASN A 25 -7.84 -8.97 -3.14
C ASN A 25 -7.90 -7.60 -2.47
N ILE A 26 -7.73 -7.57 -1.14
CA ILE A 26 -7.73 -6.34 -0.36
C ILE A 26 -6.31 -6.04 0.06
N ARG A 27 -5.72 -5.01 -0.53
CA ARG A 27 -4.42 -4.48 -0.14
C ARG A 27 -4.56 -3.74 1.19
N LEU A 28 -3.75 -4.11 2.18
CA LEU A 28 -3.69 -3.42 3.47
C LEU A 28 -2.42 -2.57 3.54
N VAL A 29 -2.57 -1.24 3.60
CA VAL A 29 -1.48 -0.30 3.85
C VAL A 29 -1.53 0.12 5.32
N ALA A 30 -0.53 -0.30 6.10
CA ALA A 30 -0.41 0.06 7.51
C ALA A 30 0.10 1.51 7.63
N VAL A 31 -0.74 2.42 8.12
CA VAL A 31 -0.43 3.86 8.21
C VAL A 31 0.44 4.13 9.43
N SER A 32 1.74 4.29 9.20
CA SER A 32 2.78 4.37 10.23
C SER A 32 3.23 5.79 10.59
N LYS A 33 2.50 6.84 10.18
CA LYS A 33 2.86 8.27 10.37
C LYS A 33 3.18 8.72 11.81
N TYR A 34 2.73 7.97 12.82
CA TYR A 34 3.06 8.21 14.23
C TYR A 34 3.84 7.07 14.87
N SER A 35 4.05 5.98 14.13
CA SER A 35 4.71 4.78 14.62
C SER A 35 6.23 4.95 14.55
N ASN A 36 6.91 4.44 15.57
CA ASN A 36 8.36 4.36 15.62
C ASN A 36 8.88 3.12 14.86
N VAL A 37 10.21 3.03 14.70
CA VAL A 37 10.85 1.95 13.93
C VAL A 37 10.56 0.58 14.56
N SER A 38 10.53 0.46 15.89
CA SER A 38 10.23 -0.82 16.55
C SER A 38 8.80 -1.28 16.24
N GLU A 39 7.83 -0.38 16.25
CA GLU A 39 6.43 -0.74 15.98
C GLU A 39 6.22 -1.17 14.51
N ILE A 40 6.88 -0.48 13.57
CA ILE A 40 6.88 -0.88 12.15
C ILE A 40 7.53 -2.26 11.99
N PHE A 41 8.62 -2.50 12.72
CA PHE A 41 9.30 -3.79 12.71
C PHE A 41 8.46 -4.91 13.33
N ASP A 42 7.78 -4.66 14.45
CA ASP A 42 6.87 -5.63 15.07
C ASP A 42 5.67 -5.95 14.14
N ALA A 43 5.17 -4.96 13.38
CA ALA A 43 4.18 -5.19 12.33
C ALA A 43 4.74 -6.02 11.17
N PHE A 44 5.98 -5.75 10.76
CA PHE A 44 6.67 -6.51 9.72
C PHE A 44 6.89 -7.98 10.11
N LEU A 45 7.33 -8.25 11.33
CA LEU A 45 7.44 -9.62 11.86
C LEU A 45 6.08 -10.34 11.94
N ALA A 46 4.99 -9.58 12.03
CA ALA A 46 3.62 -10.11 11.97
C ALA A 46 3.09 -10.30 10.54
N GLY A 47 3.92 -10.12 9.51
CA GLY A 47 3.57 -10.35 8.10
C GLY A 47 3.09 -9.11 7.34
N GLN A 48 3.18 -7.91 7.92
CA GLN A 48 2.83 -6.68 7.23
C GLN A 48 4.01 -6.13 6.41
N PHE A 49 3.82 -5.95 5.11
CA PHE A 49 4.89 -5.47 4.22
C PHE A 49 4.64 -4.09 3.63
N GLU A 50 3.41 -3.61 3.58
CA GLU A 50 3.08 -2.32 2.96
C GLU A 50 2.79 -1.24 4.02
N PHE A 51 3.52 -0.13 3.96
CA PHE A 51 3.43 0.94 4.96
C PHE A 51 3.18 2.30 4.31
N GLY A 52 2.35 3.11 4.94
CA GLY A 52 1.95 4.43 4.46
C GLY A 52 2.46 5.57 5.34
N GLU A 53 3.16 6.53 4.73
CA GLU A 53 3.63 7.76 5.39
C GLU A 53 2.98 9.00 4.78
N ASN A 54 2.77 10.04 5.60
CA ASN A 54 2.12 11.28 5.16
C ASN A 54 3.06 12.50 5.10
N LYS A 55 4.32 12.36 5.53
CA LYS A 55 5.35 13.41 5.45
C LYS A 55 6.59 12.84 4.79
N VAL A 56 7.10 13.54 3.76
CA VAL A 56 8.22 13.04 2.94
C VAL A 56 9.47 12.82 3.80
N GLN A 57 9.74 13.71 4.75
CA GLN A 57 10.91 13.61 5.63
C GLN A 57 10.86 12.40 6.57
N ASP A 58 9.66 12.09 7.08
CA ASP A 58 9.47 10.91 7.93
C ASP A 58 9.61 9.63 7.13
N LEU A 59 9.09 9.63 5.90
CA LEU A 59 9.28 8.54 4.96
C LEU A 59 10.75 8.32 4.61
N VAL A 60 11.51 9.37 4.25
CA VAL A 60 12.95 9.26 3.96
C VAL A 60 13.70 8.62 5.12
N ARG A 61 13.50 9.13 6.35
CA ARG A 61 14.17 8.61 7.55
C ARG A 61 13.85 7.14 7.80
N LYS A 62 12.58 6.74 7.67
CA LYS A 62 12.15 5.34 7.86
C LYS A 62 12.68 4.47 6.73
N TYR A 63 12.55 4.90 5.48
CA TYR A 63 13.08 4.20 4.32
C TYR A 63 14.56 3.89 4.51
N GLU A 64 15.40 4.88 4.83
CA GLU A 64 16.84 4.71 5.08
C GLU A 64 17.13 3.73 6.23
N THR A 65 16.28 3.73 7.27
CA THR A 65 16.41 2.78 8.39
C THR A 65 16.17 1.34 7.95
N PHE A 66 15.19 1.11 7.08
CA PHE A 66 14.81 -0.23 6.60
C PHE A 66 15.55 -0.66 5.32
N SER A 67 16.17 0.27 4.60
CA SER A 67 16.96 0.00 3.39
C SER A 67 18.48 -0.07 3.63
N GLY A 68 18.95 0.42 4.79
CA GLY A 68 20.37 0.49 5.14
C GLY A 68 20.88 -0.71 5.94
N GLU A 69 22.20 -0.80 6.11
CA GLU A 69 22.87 -1.85 6.88
C GLU A 69 22.70 -1.70 8.41
N LYS A 70 22.20 -0.55 8.86
CA LYS A 70 22.06 -0.18 10.29
C LYS A 70 20.99 -0.95 11.08
N LEU A 71 20.27 -1.87 10.44
CA LEU A 71 19.28 -2.68 11.14
C LEU A 71 19.94 -3.79 11.99
N GLY A 72 21.13 -4.27 11.60
CA GLY A 72 21.84 -5.30 12.35
C GLY A 72 22.16 -4.88 13.78
N ASP A 73 22.83 -3.73 13.94
CA ASP A 73 23.31 -3.30 15.26
C ASP A 73 22.19 -2.97 16.28
N LYS A 74 21.01 -2.54 15.79
CA LYS A 74 19.88 -2.15 16.66
C LYS A 74 18.96 -3.30 17.05
N PHE A 75 18.86 -4.34 16.21
CA PHE A 75 17.88 -5.42 16.39
C PHE A 75 18.52 -6.76 16.76
N GLU A 76 19.83 -6.95 16.58
CA GLU A 76 20.57 -8.10 17.14
C GLU A 76 20.44 -8.19 18.66
N ASN A 77 20.27 -7.06 19.35
CA ASN A 77 20.10 -7.01 20.80
C ASN A 77 18.67 -7.30 21.30
N LYS A 78 17.66 -7.40 20.41
CA LYS A 78 16.35 -7.92 20.80
C LYS A 78 16.41 -9.44 20.72
N LYS A 79 16.46 -10.10 21.88
CA LYS A 79 16.38 -11.58 22.04
C LYS A 79 15.29 -12.22 21.14
N ASN A 80 14.19 -11.49 20.91
CA ASN A 80 13.06 -11.89 20.06
C ASN A 80 13.36 -11.99 18.55
N PHE A 81 14.41 -11.37 18.02
CA PHE A 81 14.69 -11.41 16.58
C PHE A 81 15.17 -12.79 16.15
N LYS A 82 16.11 -13.38 16.90
CA LYS A 82 16.57 -14.76 16.69
C LYS A 82 15.48 -15.79 17.03
N ASP A 83 14.73 -15.57 18.11
CA ASP A 83 13.67 -16.49 18.56
C ASP A 83 12.41 -16.51 17.66
N SER A 84 12.16 -15.45 16.87
CA SER A 84 11.01 -15.40 15.95
C SER A 84 11.30 -15.97 14.57
N LEU A 85 12.59 -16.10 14.20
CA LEU A 85 13.04 -16.74 12.96
C LEU A 85 13.19 -18.25 13.11
N SER A 86 13.38 -18.75 14.34
CA SER A 86 13.56 -20.18 14.66
C SER A 86 12.25 -20.97 14.81
N LEU A 87 11.25 -20.69 13.98
CA LEU A 87 9.97 -21.44 14.01
C LEU A 87 10.06 -22.87 13.48
N ASP A 88 11.20 -23.31 12.94
CA ASP A 88 11.48 -24.71 12.61
C ASP A 88 12.90 -25.10 13.04
N SER A 89 13.07 -25.60 14.25
CA SER A 89 14.01 -26.71 14.55
C SER A 89 13.97 -27.08 16.03
N ASN A 90 13.73 -28.37 16.29
CA ASN A 90 13.93 -29.02 17.58
C ASN A 90 15.31 -28.65 18.17
N ASN A 91 15.34 -28.37 19.47
CA ASN A 91 16.55 -28.11 20.26
C ASN A 91 17.60 -29.20 20.01
N VAL A 92 18.63 -28.85 19.24
CA VAL A 92 19.87 -29.62 19.14
C VAL A 92 20.97 -28.67 19.59
N ASP A 93 21.80 -29.13 20.54
CA ASP A 93 22.97 -28.42 21.02
C ASP A 93 24.00 -28.33 19.89
N VAL A 94 24.16 -27.14 19.29
CA VAL A 94 24.99 -26.93 18.11
C VAL A 94 26.33 -26.29 18.53
N SER A 95 27.43 -26.82 18.01
CA SER A 95 28.79 -26.33 18.31
C SER A 95 29.00 -24.84 17.94
N PRO A 96 29.96 -24.13 18.58
CA PRO A 96 30.13 -22.67 18.44
C PRO A 96 30.34 -22.16 17.00
N LYS A 97 30.96 -22.97 16.13
CA LYS A 97 31.20 -22.62 14.72
C LYS A 97 29.92 -22.74 13.89
N ALA A 98 29.10 -23.76 14.12
CA ALA A 98 27.83 -23.93 13.46
C ALA A 98 26.76 -22.96 13.99
N GLN A 99 26.87 -22.51 15.24
CA GLN A 99 26.05 -21.41 15.78
C GLN A 99 26.39 -20.07 15.09
N HIS A 100 27.67 -19.76 14.89
CA HIS A 100 28.12 -18.54 14.17
C HIS A 100 27.69 -18.54 12.69
N ASP A 101 27.78 -19.70 12.02
CA ASP A 101 27.35 -19.86 10.63
C ASP A 101 25.81 -19.79 10.48
N LYS A 102 25.06 -20.29 11.47
CA LYS A 102 23.60 -20.17 11.55
C LYS A 102 23.17 -18.71 11.79
N ASP A 103 23.79 -18.05 12.76
CA ASP A 103 23.57 -16.63 13.07
C ASP A 103 23.82 -15.72 11.84
N SER A 104 24.86 -16.03 11.06
CA SER A 104 25.19 -15.30 9.84
C SER A 104 24.17 -15.53 8.71
N LYS A 105 23.63 -16.75 8.57
CA LYS A 105 22.59 -17.06 7.58
C LYS A 105 21.24 -16.43 7.95
N ASP A 106 20.83 -16.51 9.22
CA ASP A 106 19.58 -15.93 9.72
C ASP A 106 19.57 -14.40 9.57
N PHE A 107 20.74 -13.77 9.74
CA PHE A 107 20.93 -12.34 9.49
C PHE A 107 20.75 -11.97 8.02
N ILE A 108 21.37 -12.72 7.09
CA ILE A 108 21.24 -12.48 5.64
C ILE A 108 19.80 -12.69 5.17
N GLU A 109 19.14 -13.75 5.64
CA GLU A 109 17.73 -14.02 5.32
C GLU A 109 16.81 -12.88 5.78
N SER A 110 17.10 -12.31 6.95
CA SER A 110 16.34 -11.17 7.46
C SER A 110 16.55 -9.89 6.65
N LYS A 111 17.79 -9.60 6.23
CA LYS A 111 18.10 -8.45 5.35
C LYS A 111 17.39 -8.57 4.00
N GLU A 112 17.29 -9.77 3.44
CA GLU A 112 16.49 -10.01 2.22
C GLU A 112 14.99 -9.87 2.47
N LYS A 113 14.46 -10.36 3.61
CA LYS A 113 13.03 -10.17 3.95
C LYS A 113 12.67 -8.70 4.09
N LEU A 114 13.55 -7.85 4.60
CA LEU A 114 13.30 -6.41 4.78
C LEU A 114 13.18 -5.66 3.46
N LYS A 115 13.83 -6.15 2.38
CA LYS A 115 13.62 -5.62 1.03
C LYS A 115 12.20 -5.82 0.51
N LYS A 116 11.38 -6.67 1.17
CA LYS A 116 9.95 -6.82 0.85
C LYS A 116 9.12 -5.63 1.33
N ILE A 117 9.64 -4.76 2.19
CA ILE A 117 8.90 -3.58 2.65
C ILE A 117 8.62 -2.66 1.47
N LYS A 118 7.34 -2.37 1.26
CA LYS A 118 6.84 -1.45 0.25
C LYS A 118 6.34 -0.18 0.91
N TRP A 119 6.81 0.95 0.41
CA TRP A 119 6.45 2.25 0.95
C TRP A 119 5.44 2.95 0.06
N HIS A 120 4.38 3.45 0.68
CA HIS A 120 3.32 4.23 0.05
C HIS A 120 3.40 5.66 0.58
N PHE A 121 3.28 6.64 -0.31
CA PHE A 121 3.11 8.02 0.10
C PHE A 121 1.63 8.41 0.02
N ILE A 122 1.04 8.72 1.18
CA ILE A 122 -0.40 8.97 1.32
C ILE A 122 -0.72 10.41 1.77
N GLY A 123 0.30 11.23 2.00
CA GLY A 123 0.15 12.62 2.41
C GLY A 123 0.12 13.59 1.24
N HIS A 124 -0.12 14.86 1.52
CA HIS A 124 -0.03 15.91 0.50
C HIS A 124 1.42 16.11 0.02
N LEU A 125 1.66 15.96 -1.28
CA LEU A 125 2.99 16.10 -1.88
C LEU A 125 3.22 17.54 -2.35
N GLN A 126 4.08 18.25 -1.63
CA GLN A 126 4.52 19.59 -2.02
C GLN A 126 5.57 19.51 -3.13
N GLU A 127 5.53 20.45 -4.10
CA GLU A 127 6.42 20.42 -5.27
C GLU A 127 7.92 20.43 -4.93
N ASN A 128 8.31 21.16 -3.88
CA ASN A 128 9.69 21.24 -3.41
C ASN A 128 10.19 19.94 -2.76
N LYS A 129 9.30 18.99 -2.44
CA LYS A 129 9.63 17.68 -1.86
C LYS A 129 9.61 16.53 -2.86
N ILE A 130 9.22 16.79 -4.12
CA ILE A 130 9.15 15.75 -5.15
C ILE A 130 10.50 15.03 -5.30
N ASN A 131 11.62 15.77 -5.40
CA ASN A 131 12.93 15.14 -5.58
C ASN A 131 13.31 14.22 -4.42
N SER A 132 13.01 14.63 -3.19
CA SER A 132 13.25 13.80 -1.99
C SER A 132 12.43 12.52 -2.03
N LEU A 133 11.18 12.58 -2.50
CA LEU A 133 10.34 11.40 -2.67
C LEU A 133 10.85 10.49 -3.79
N LEU A 134 11.21 11.06 -4.95
CA LEU A 134 11.68 10.29 -6.12
C LEU A 134 13.05 9.63 -5.90
N ASN A 135 13.84 10.09 -4.93
CA ASN A 135 15.07 9.43 -4.52
C ASN A 135 14.81 8.10 -3.79
N LEU A 136 13.59 7.85 -3.34
CA LEU A 136 13.16 6.60 -2.74
C LEU A 136 12.52 5.70 -3.81
N ASN A 137 12.57 4.38 -3.60
CA ASN A 137 11.80 3.43 -4.40
C ASN A 137 10.45 3.16 -3.71
N ILE A 138 9.49 4.07 -3.88
CA ILE A 138 8.13 3.90 -3.33
C ILE A 138 7.27 3.04 -4.27
N GLU A 139 6.38 2.24 -3.69
CA GLU A 139 5.44 1.39 -4.45
C GLU A 139 4.34 2.23 -5.09
N LEU A 140 3.76 3.20 -4.35
CA LEU A 140 2.58 3.94 -4.82
C LEU A 140 2.45 5.32 -4.18
N LEU A 141 2.22 6.34 -5.01
CA LEU A 141 1.79 7.68 -4.60
C LEU A 141 0.26 7.76 -4.62
N HIS A 142 -0.40 7.92 -3.48
CA HIS A 142 -1.86 7.91 -3.41
C HIS A 142 -2.51 9.28 -3.67
N SER A 143 -1.74 10.36 -3.60
CA SER A 143 -2.24 11.72 -3.39
C SER A 143 -2.01 12.66 -4.58
N LEU A 144 -2.06 12.15 -5.81
CA LEU A 144 -1.98 13.01 -6.99
C LEU A 144 -3.29 13.80 -7.12
N HIS A 145 -3.27 15.08 -6.74
CA HIS A 145 -4.49 15.87 -6.51
C HIS A 145 -4.64 17.09 -7.45
N SER A 146 -3.73 17.30 -8.41
CA SER A 146 -3.86 18.38 -9.40
C SER A 146 -3.02 18.13 -10.66
N ILE A 147 -3.43 18.76 -11.77
CA ILE A 147 -2.66 18.78 -13.04
C ILE A 147 -1.28 19.43 -12.84
N ASN A 148 -1.21 20.50 -12.04
CA ASN A 148 0.06 21.18 -11.74
C ASN A 148 1.06 20.24 -11.06
N LEU A 149 0.60 19.46 -10.08
CA LEU A 149 1.44 18.46 -9.41
C LEU A 149 1.88 17.35 -10.39
N ALA A 150 0.98 16.89 -11.27
CA ALA A 150 1.30 15.91 -12.30
C ALA A 150 2.40 16.41 -13.26
N ASN A 151 2.27 17.65 -13.77
CA ASN A 151 3.28 18.28 -14.61
C ASN A 151 4.62 18.46 -13.89
N ALA A 152 4.58 18.89 -12.62
CA ALA A 152 5.78 19.05 -11.79
C ALA A 152 6.49 17.71 -11.52
N LEU A 153 5.73 16.63 -11.33
CA LEU A 153 6.23 15.26 -11.21
C LEU A 153 6.83 14.77 -12.52
N GLN A 154 6.10 14.87 -13.63
CA GLN A 154 6.55 14.44 -14.96
C GLN A 154 7.90 15.07 -15.33
N LYS A 155 8.04 16.39 -15.13
CA LYS A 155 9.29 17.12 -15.40
C LYS A 155 10.48 16.56 -14.60
N ARG A 156 10.27 16.13 -13.35
CA ARG A 156 11.33 15.58 -12.49
C ARG A 156 11.60 14.11 -12.80
N LEU A 157 10.57 13.34 -13.14
CA LEU A 157 10.68 11.94 -13.55
C LEU A 157 11.49 11.80 -14.84
N ILE A 158 11.25 12.65 -15.85
CA ILE A 158 12.06 12.69 -17.08
C ILE A 158 13.54 12.93 -16.74
N LYS A 159 13.84 13.94 -15.93
CA LYS A 159 15.22 14.29 -15.55
C LYS A 159 15.94 13.17 -14.81
N GLN A 160 15.22 12.36 -14.04
CA GLN A 160 15.78 11.24 -13.29
C GLN A 160 15.68 9.89 -14.03
N ASN A 161 15.12 9.88 -15.25
CA ASN A 161 14.78 8.66 -16.00
C ASN A 161 14.02 7.62 -15.15
N LYS A 162 13.01 8.08 -14.40
CA LYS A 162 12.20 7.26 -13.50
C LYS A 162 10.74 7.23 -13.92
N LYS A 163 10.02 6.24 -13.41
CA LYS A 163 8.56 6.18 -13.43
C LYS A 163 8.05 6.03 -12.00
N ILE A 164 6.80 6.43 -11.78
CA ILE A 164 6.14 6.28 -10.48
C ILE A 164 4.70 5.81 -10.70
N LYS A 165 4.22 4.87 -9.88
CA LYS A 165 2.79 4.57 -9.84
C LYS A 165 2.07 5.60 -9.00
N ALA A 166 0.91 6.07 -9.48
CA ALA A 166 0.13 7.06 -8.75
C ALA A 166 -1.38 6.79 -8.83
N LEU A 167 -2.10 7.21 -7.79
CA LEU A 167 -3.56 7.27 -7.77
C LEU A 167 -4.00 8.72 -7.86
N LEU A 168 -5.08 8.95 -8.62
CA LEU A 168 -5.73 10.25 -8.64
C LEU A 168 -6.58 10.43 -7.38
N GLN A 169 -6.32 11.49 -6.61
CA GLN A 169 -7.09 11.79 -5.41
C GLN A 169 -8.38 12.53 -5.77
N VAL A 170 -9.52 12.02 -5.32
CA VAL A 170 -10.85 12.55 -5.60
C VAL A 170 -11.41 13.25 -4.35
N ASN A 171 -11.94 14.45 -4.53
CA ASN A 171 -12.74 15.15 -3.53
C ASN A 171 -14.22 14.77 -3.66
N SER A 172 -14.58 13.54 -3.30
CA SER A 172 -15.94 13.01 -3.45
C SER A 172 -16.94 13.53 -2.42
N ALA A 173 -16.46 14.15 -1.34
CA ALA A 173 -17.31 14.78 -0.34
C ALA A 173 -17.72 16.22 -0.71
N ASN A 174 -17.13 16.78 -1.79
CA ASN A 174 -17.34 18.15 -2.24
C ASN A 174 -17.16 19.20 -1.13
N GLU A 175 -16.14 19.01 -0.29
CA GLU A 175 -15.77 19.94 0.76
C GLU A 175 -14.60 20.81 0.28
N ASP A 176 -14.72 22.13 0.32
CA ASP A 176 -13.67 23.06 -0.15
C ASP A 176 -12.33 22.89 0.59
N SER A 177 -12.37 22.38 1.83
CA SER A 177 -11.18 22.12 2.64
C SER A 177 -10.39 20.88 2.18
N LYS A 178 -10.99 20.03 1.34
CA LYS A 178 -10.37 18.78 0.89
C LYS A 178 -9.61 18.97 -0.42
N GLN A 179 -8.41 18.40 -0.43
CA GLN A 179 -7.62 18.26 -1.65
C GLN A 179 -8.16 17.14 -2.53
N GLY A 180 -7.98 17.28 -3.84
CA GLY A 180 -8.38 16.29 -4.83
C GLY A 180 -9.09 16.94 -6.00
N PHE A 181 -9.25 16.17 -7.06
CA PHE A 181 -10.05 16.57 -8.21
C PHE A 181 -11.53 16.56 -7.84
N GLU A 182 -12.25 17.57 -8.32
CA GLU A 182 -13.71 17.58 -8.29
C GLU A 182 -14.25 16.39 -9.09
N VAL A 183 -15.33 15.77 -8.60
CA VAL A 183 -15.98 14.59 -9.20
C VAL A 183 -16.20 14.76 -10.71
N SER A 184 -16.68 15.93 -11.13
CA SER A 184 -16.98 16.25 -12.54
C SER A 184 -15.73 16.29 -13.44
N LYS A 185 -14.54 16.45 -12.84
CA LYS A 185 -13.25 16.63 -13.55
C LYS A 185 -12.34 15.41 -13.49
N VAL A 186 -12.72 14.36 -12.76
CA VAL A 186 -11.87 13.18 -12.55
C VAL A 186 -11.52 12.48 -13.86
N ILE A 187 -12.50 12.14 -14.69
CA ILE A 187 -12.28 11.39 -15.94
C ILE A 187 -11.45 12.22 -16.94
N GLU A 188 -11.82 13.48 -17.15
CA GLU A 188 -11.09 14.42 -18.01
C GLU A 188 -9.61 14.54 -17.56
N SER A 189 -9.39 14.76 -16.26
CA SER A 189 -8.05 14.92 -15.70
C SER A 189 -7.22 13.63 -15.76
N TYR A 190 -7.85 12.49 -15.53
CA TYR A 190 -7.19 11.18 -15.63
C TYR A 190 -6.65 10.94 -17.04
N LEU A 191 -7.49 11.16 -18.06
CA LEU A 191 -7.10 11.01 -19.47
C LEU A 191 -6.00 12.01 -19.86
N GLN A 192 -6.15 13.28 -19.46
CA GLN A 192 -5.15 14.31 -19.73
C GLN A 192 -3.79 13.95 -19.12
N ILE A 193 -3.74 13.50 -17.87
CA ILE A 193 -2.48 13.10 -17.22
C ILE A 193 -1.90 11.86 -17.91
N LYS A 194 -2.72 10.87 -18.27
CA LYS A 194 -2.26 9.66 -18.98
C LYS A 194 -1.57 10.00 -20.29
N GLU A 195 -2.11 10.97 -21.04
CA GLU A 195 -1.53 11.45 -22.30
C GLU A 195 -0.26 12.29 -22.08
N THR A 196 -0.33 13.27 -21.18
CA THR A 196 0.71 14.30 -21.05
C THR A 196 1.85 13.93 -20.10
N CYS A 197 1.64 12.97 -19.20
CA CYS A 197 2.57 12.59 -18.15
C CYS A 197 2.92 11.08 -18.18
N PRO A 198 3.53 10.55 -19.25
CA PRO A 198 3.75 9.11 -19.45
C PRO A 198 4.71 8.43 -18.43
N ASN A 199 5.43 9.19 -17.61
CA ASN A 199 6.24 8.62 -16.51
C ASN A 199 5.43 8.44 -15.21
N ILE A 200 4.20 8.95 -15.16
CA ILE A 200 3.23 8.70 -14.09
C ILE A 200 2.34 7.55 -14.55
N LEU A 201 2.56 6.37 -13.96
CA LEU A 201 1.75 5.19 -14.20
C LEU A 201 0.48 5.30 -13.34
N LEU A 202 -0.56 5.91 -13.89
CA LEU A 202 -1.86 5.99 -13.21
C LEU A 202 -2.39 4.57 -12.96
N ASN A 203 -2.73 4.28 -11.71
CA ASN A 203 -3.15 2.96 -11.24
C ASN A 203 -4.47 3.04 -10.45
N GLY A 204 -5.37 3.94 -10.83
CA GLY A 204 -6.70 4.07 -10.23
C GLY A 204 -6.89 5.32 -9.38
N LEU A 205 -7.73 5.20 -8.36
CA LEU A 205 -8.28 6.34 -7.61
C LEU A 205 -8.02 6.22 -6.10
N MET A 206 -8.01 7.36 -5.43
CA MET A 206 -7.98 7.46 -3.99
C MET A 206 -9.03 8.47 -3.50
N CYS A 207 -9.71 8.19 -2.40
CA CYS A 207 -10.41 9.23 -1.66
C CYS A 207 -10.29 9.02 -0.14
N MET A 208 -10.44 10.11 0.60
CA MET A 208 -10.41 10.11 2.07
C MET A 208 -11.79 9.91 2.71
N GLY A 209 -12.88 9.94 1.93
CA GLY A 209 -14.26 9.90 2.44
C GLY A 209 -14.74 11.23 3.03
N ALA A 210 -16.01 11.31 3.42
CA ALA A 210 -16.60 12.43 4.16
C ALA A 210 -16.05 12.50 5.60
N ASN A 211 -15.68 13.68 6.11
CA ASN A 211 -15.09 13.81 7.46
C ASN A 211 -16.21 14.05 8.49
N THR A 212 -17.00 13.01 8.73
CA THR A 212 -18.20 13.06 9.56
C THR A 212 -18.48 11.69 10.17
N ASN A 213 -19.32 11.64 11.20
CA ASN A 213 -19.84 10.39 11.75
C ASN A 213 -21.13 9.93 11.03
N ASN A 214 -21.63 10.71 10.07
CA ASN A 214 -22.81 10.35 9.29
C ASN A 214 -22.45 9.27 8.25
N VAL A 215 -22.80 8.02 8.57
CA VAL A 215 -22.58 6.83 7.73
C VAL A 215 -23.10 7.02 6.31
N THR A 216 -24.26 7.66 6.12
CA THR A 216 -24.85 7.89 4.79
C THR A 216 -23.97 8.80 3.93
N LEU A 217 -23.38 9.85 4.52
CA LEU A 217 -22.48 10.75 3.79
C LEU A 217 -21.15 10.07 3.44
N ILE A 218 -20.62 9.25 4.36
CA ILE A 218 -19.42 8.44 4.12
C ILE A 218 -19.68 7.45 2.98
N ASP A 219 -20.75 6.67 3.07
CA ASP A 219 -21.17 5.68 2.06
C ASP A 219 -21.37 6.34 0.70
N LYS A 220 -22.08 7.48 0.64
CA LYS A 220 -22.24 8.27 -0.59
C LYS A 220 -20.89 8.69 -1.20
N SER A 221 -19.96 9.17 -0.38
CA SER A 221 -18.64 9.63 -0.86
C SER A 221 -17.80 8.48 -1.45
N PHE A 222 -17.86 7.28 -0.84
CA PHE A 222 -17.19 6.08 -1.36
C PHE A 222 -17.89 5.55 -2.61
N ASN A 223 -19.22 5.53 -2.63
CA ASN A 223 -19.99 5.09 -3.80
C ASN A 223 -19.69 5.92 -5.05
N ILE A 224 -19.67 7.26 -4.92
CA ILE A 224 -19.31 8.17 -6.01
C ILE A 224 -17.90 7.86 -6.55
N THR A 225 -16.96 7.59 -5.64
CA THR A 225 -15.57 7.29 -6.06
C THR A 225 -15.50 5.94 -6.76
N ASN A 226 -16.27 4.94 -6.31
CA ASN A 226 -16.35 3.64 -6.96
C ASN A 226 -16.97 3.71 -8.36
N GLN A 227 -18.00 4.54 -8.57
CA GLN A 227 -18.58 4.75 -9.90
C GLN A 227 -17.54 5.30 -10.89
N LEU A 228 -16.77 6.31 -10.48
CA LEU A 228 -15.66 6.84 -11.26
C LEU A 228 -14.56 5.78 -11.52
N PHE A 229 -14.29 4.94 -10.52
CA PHE A 229 -13.33 3.85 -10.64
C PHE A 229 -13.77 2.78 -11.65
N ASP A 230 -15.06 2.44 -11.68
CA ASP A 230 -15.64 1.52 -12.65
C ASP A 230 -15.54 2.08 -14.08
N GLU A 231 -15.74 3.39 -14.26
CA GLU A 231 -15.54 4.07 -15.54
C GLU A 231 -14.07 4.00 -16.00
N ILE A 232 -13.12 4.32 -15.12
CA ILE A 232 -11.68 4.20 -15.42
C ILE A 232 -11.32 2.74 -15.75
N SER A 233 -11.85 1.77 -15.01
CA SER A 233 -11.60 0.35 -15.27
C SER A 233 -12.09 -0.09 -16.67
N LYS A 234 -13.22 0.46 -17.13
CA LYS A 234 -13.72 0.24 -18.51
C LYS A 234 -12.83 0.90 -19.56
N ILE A 235 -12.24 2.06 -19.27
CA ILE A 235 -11.28 2.74 -20.16
C ILE A 235 -10.00 1.89 -20.29
N GLU A 236 -9.39 1.51 -19.18
CA GLU A 236 -8.13 0.74 -19.16
C GLU A 236 -8.26 -0.64 -19.80
N SER A 237 -9.40 -1.31 -19.63
CA SER A 237 -9.67 -2.60 -20.28
C SER A 237 -9.83 -2.51 -21.79
N LYS A 238 -10.31 -1.39 -22.34
CA LYS A 238 -10.36 -1.15 -23.78
C LYS A 238 -8.96 -0.89 -24.36
N ASP A 239 -8.14 -0.11 -23.66
CA ASP A 239 -6.77 0.19 -24.07
C ASP A 239 -5.88 -1.07 -24.11
N SER A 240 -6.12 -2.01 -23.18
CA SER A 240 -5.39 -3.28 -23.11
C SER A 240 -5.74 -4.23 -24.27
N LYS A 241 -7.03 -4.28 -24.67
CA LYS A 241 -7.50 -5.11 -25.79
C LYS A 241 -7.00 -4.64 -27.16
N ASN A 242 -6.71 -3.35 -27.30
CA ASN A 242 -6.15 -2.80 -28.53
C ASN A 242 -4.63 -3.08 -28.67
N ASN A 243 -3.98 -3.70 -27.67
CA ASN A 243 -2.52 -3.79 -27.58
C ASN A 243 -1.93 -5.19 -27.32
N THR A 244 -2.68 -6.31 -27.37
CA THR A 244 -2.06 -7.66 -27.19
C THR A 244 -2.68 -8.81 -28.03
N PRO A 245 -1.86 -9.75 -28.58
CA PRO A 245 -2.29 -11.02 -29.17
C PRO A 245 -2.69 -12.05 -28.10
N GLU A 246 -3.71 -12.86 -28.38
CA GLU A 246 -4.29 -13.88 -27.49
C GLU A 246 -3.29 -14.98 -27.07
N THR A 247 -3.24 -15.31 -25.78
CA THR A 247 -2.98 -16.68 -25.30
C THR A 247 -3.78 -16.98 -24.04
N ASN A 248 -4.53 -18.09 -24.09
CA ASN A 248 -5.33 -18.66 -23.00
C ASN A 248 -4.46 -19.45 -22.01
N LEU A 249 -4.82 -19.49 -20.72
CA LEU A 249 -4.47 -20.61 -19.85
C LEU A 249 -5.47 -20.84 -18.71
N ASP A 250 -5.75 -22.13 -18.52
CA ASP A 250 -6.79 -22.75 -17.73
C ASP A 250 -6.57 -22.78 -16.22
N SER A 251 -7.69 -23.00 -15.52
CA SER A 251 -7.85 -23.08 -14.07
C SER A 251 -7.55 -24.48 -13.48
N LYS A 252 -7.03 -24.54 -12.23
CA LYS A 252 -7.23 -25.68 -11.32
C LYS A 252 -6.91 -25.39 -9.83
N SER A 253 -7.91 -25.73 -9.00
CA SER A 253 -7.95 -26.19 -7.58
C SER A 253 -7.16 -25.48 -6.46
N ILE A 254 -7.90 -25.11 -5.39
CA ILE A 254 -7.46 -24.39 -4.18
C ILE A 254 -7.18 -25.38 -3.03
N ASP A 255 -6.05 -25.18 -2.34
CA ASP A 255 -5.62 -25.88 -1.12
C ASP A 255 -5.71 -24.93 0.11
N ILE A 256 -6.16 -25.46 1.25
CA ILE A 256 -6.68 -24.73 2.43
C ILE A 256 -5.54 -24.18 3.34
N SER A 257 -4.27 -24.39 2.97
CA SER A 257 -3.09 -23.84 3.64
C SER A 257 -2.73 -22.39 3.23
N GLN A 258 -3.54 -21.74 2.38
CA GLN A 258 -3.25 -20.43 1.76
C GLN A 258 -3.74 -19.18 2.51
N THR A 259 -4.46 -19.31 3.63
CA THR A 259 -5.14 -18.16 4.28
C THR A 259 -4.19 -17.15 4.94
N LEU A 260 -2.89 -17.47 5.08
CA LEU A 260 -1.85 -16.55 5.59
C LEU A 260 -0.98 -15.91 4.49
N ASN A 261 -1.15 -16.30 3.22
CA ASN A 261 -0.38 -15.78 2.06
C ASN A 261 -1.21 -14.90 1.12
N MET A 262 -2.23 -14.21 1.63
CA MET A 262 -3.12 -13.34 0.82
C MET A 262 -2.44 -12.07 0.28
N THR A 263 -1.18 -11.79 0.62
CA THR A 263 -0.43 -10.60 0.20
C THR A 263 0.48 -10.82 -1.02
N ASP A 264 0.74 -12.05 -1.45
CA ASP A 264 1.86 -12.33 -2.36
C ASP A 264 1.52 -12.37 -3.86
N LYS A 265 0.26 -12.20 -4.27
CA LYS A 265 -0.12 -12.04 -5.69
C LYS A 265 -1.23 -11.00 -5.90
N ILE A 266 -0.93 -9.74 -5.61
CA ILE A 266 -1.66 -8.66 -6.30
C ILE A 266 -0.96 -8.49 -7.64
N ASP A 267 -1.65 -8.82 -8.74
CA ASP A 267 -1.15 -8.52 -10.07
C ASP A 267 -0.84 -7.01 -10.14
N SER A 268 0.40 -6.71 -10.48
CA SER A 268 0.91 -5.34 -10.56
C SER A 268 0.13 -4.43 -11.52
N ASN A 269 -0.70 -5.03 -12.39
CA ASN A 269 -1.62 -4.37 -13.33
C ASN A 269 -3.05 -4.19 -12.80
N THR A 270 -3.40 -4.68 -11.62
CA THR A 270 -4.74 -4.44 -11.05
C THR A 270 -4.87 -2.97 -10.66
N LEU A 271 -5.95 -2.32 -11.11
CA LEU A 271 -6.27 -0.95 -10.70
C LEU A 271 -6.60 -0.90 -9.20
N THR A 272 -6.20 0.17 -8.54
CA THR A 272 -6.35 0.37 -7.11
C THR A 272 -7.44 1.42 -6.83
N LEU A 273 -8.42 1.04 -6.02
CA LEU A 273 -9.39 1.94 -5.40
C LEU A 273 -9.04 2.06 -3.91
N SER A 274 -8.29 3.10 -3.58
CA SER A 274 -7.80 3.34 -2.22
C SER A 274 -8.77 4.21 -1.43
N MET A 275 -9.54 3.60 -0.54
CA MET A 275 -10.45 4.29 0.37
C MET A 275 -10.75 3.44 1.60
N GLY A 276 -11.13 4.07 2.71
CA GLY A 276 -11.32 3.40 3.99
C GLY A 276 -10.12 3.52 4.93
N MET A 277 -10.41 4.03 6.11
CA MET A 277 -9.52 4.21 7.25
C MET A 277 -10.08 3.46 8.47
N SER A 278 -9.38 3.53 9.59
CA SER A 278 -9.72 2.81 10.83
C SER A 278 -11.21 2.87 11.24
N SER A 279 -11.89 3.99 11.01
CA SER A 279 -13.28 4.23 11.44
C SER A 279 -14.35 3.83 10.42
N ASP A 280 -13.99 3.63 9.15
CA ASP A 280 -14.95 3.52 8.05
C ASP A 280 -14.58 2.48 6.98
N TYR A 281 -13.52 1.69 7.20
CA TYR A 281 -13.04 0.71 6.22
C TYR A 281 -14.07 -0.35 5.84
N GLU A 282 -14.98 -0.73 6.74
CA GLU A 282 -16.06 -1.67 6.41
C GLU A 282 -17.05 -1.07 5.39
N ILE A 283 -17.34 0.23 5.52
CA ILE A 283 -18.18 0.96 4.54
C ILE A 283 -17.43 1.08 3.21
N ALA A 284 -16.12 1.31 3.26
CA ALA A 284 -15.29 1.35 2.07
C ALA A 284 -15.24 -0.01 1.34
N LEU A 285 -15.12 -1.12 2.07
CA LEU A 285 -15.17 -2.48 1.53
C LEU A 285 -16.52 -2.77 0.87
N LYS A 286 -17.63 -2.43 1.54
CA LYS A 286 -18.98 -2.51 0.96
C LYS A 286 -19.08 -1.76 -0.37
N ASN A 287 -18.37 -0.63 -0.50
CA ASN A 287 -18.34 0.20 -1.70
C ASN A 287 -17.23 -0.17 -2.70
N GLY A 288 -16.63 -1.36 -2.59
CA GLY A 288 -15.71 -1.88 -3.61
C GLY A 288 -14.24 -1.53 -3.39
N SER A 289 -13.86 -0.92 -2.25
CA SER A 289 -12.45 -0.66 -1.95
C SER A 289 -11.62 -1.94 -2.08
N ASN A 290 -10.45 -1.81 -2.71
CA ASN A 290 -9.46 -2.87 -2.80
C ASN A 290 -8.11 -2.47 -2.15
N CYS A 291 -8.04 -1.28 -1.54
CA CYS A 291 -6.89 -0.81 -0.80
C CYS A 291 -7.30 0.02 0.42
N LEU A 292 -7.07 -0.54 1.61
CA LEU A 292 -7.36 0.07 2.90
C LEU A 292 -6.13 0.74 3.51
N ARG A 293 -6.33 1.86 4.21
CA ARG A 293 -5.26 2.63 4.88
C ARG A 293 -5.51 2.71 6.38
N LEU A 294 -5.00 1.73 7.13
CA LEU A 294 -5.37 1.53 8.54
C LEU A 294 -4.20 1.88 9.47
N GLY A 295 -4.45 2.72 10.47
CA GLY A 295 -3.40 3.23 11.36
C GLY A 295 -3.69 2.93 12.82
N SER A 296 -4.63 3.68 13.41
CA SER A 296 -4.96 3.55 14.84
C SER A 296 -5.36 2.14 15.26
N ILE A 297 -6.09 1.40 14.42
CA ILE A 297 -6.51 0.03 14.76
C ILE A 297 -5.36 -0.99 14.68
N ILE A 298 -4.22 -0.62 14.11
CA ILE A 298 -3.02 -1.46 14.05
C ILE A 298 -2.03 -1.09 15.16
N PHE A 299 -1.73 0.21 15.29
CA PHE A 299 -0.63 0.72 16.13
C PHE A 299 -1.06 1.28 17.49
N LYS A 300 -2.36 1.36 17.81
CA LYS A 300 -2.84 1.77 19.13
C LYS A 300 -3.51 0.62 19.89
#